data_AF-D4GF27-F1
#
_entry.id   AF-D4GF27-F1
#
_cell.length_a   1.000
_cell.length_b   1.000
_cell.length_c   1.000
_cell.angle_alpha   90.00
_cell.angle_beta   90.00
_cell.angle_gamma   90.00
#
_symmetry.space_group_name_H-M   'P 1'
#
loop_
_entity.id
_entity.type
_entity.pdbx_description
1 polymer ?
#
loop_
_entity_poly.entity_id
_entity_poly.type
_entity_poly.pdbx_seq_one_letter_code
_entity_poly.pdbx_strand_id
1 'polypeptide(L)'
;MMRRLTGTCAALPAKCQICCTVKSMFGVQKGNNMANGWASEGAVQEQIDSTVNDGIERVRQSIGQGESATECELCGEPIPAARRQALKGVRYCVTCQEKIDKQQKETSLYNRRGSKDSQLR
;
A
#
# COMPACT_ATOMS: atom_id res chain seq x y z
N MET A 1 37.79 17.21 -28.27
CA MET A 1 38.36 15.87 -28.57
C MET A 1 38.05 14.93 -27.40
N MET A 2 36.89 14.27 -27.42
CA MET A 2 36.50 13.27 -26.40
C MET A 2 36.99 11.89 -26.85
N ARG A 3 38.04 11.37 -26.19
CA ARG A 3 38.47 9.97 -26.32
C ARG A 3 37.43 9.07 -25.66
N ARG A 4 36.47 8.54 -26.43
CA ARG A 4 35.65 7.41 -25.99
C ARG A 4 36.42 6.12 -26.25
N LEU A 5 36.70 5.43 -25.16
CA LEU A 5 37.40 4.17 -25.07
C LEU A 5 36.64 3.10 -25.86
N THR A 6 37.22 2.64 -26.97
CA THR A 6 36.82 1.40 -27.67
C THR A 6 37.34 0.21 -26.85
N GLY A 7 36.63 -0.12 -25.76
CA GLY A 7 36.88 -1.34 -24.99
C GLY A 7 36.19 -2.52 -25.64
N THR A 8 36.94 -3.35 -26.36
CA THR A 8 36.48 -4.62 -26.92
C THR A 8 36.00 -5.56 -25.79
N CYS A 9 34.74 -5.99 -25.83
CA CYS A 9 34.07 -6.85 -24.85
C CYS A 9 34.62 -8.29 -24.71
N ALA A 10 35.80 -8.59 -25.27
CA ALA A 10 36.33 -9.95 -25.38
C ALA A 10 37.01 -10.50 -24.11
N ALA A 11 37.12 -9.71 -23.04
CA ALA A 11 37.89 -10.07 -21.83
C ALA A 11 37.04 -10.21 -20.54
N LEU A 12 35.72 -10.38 -20.65
CA LEU A 12 34.83 -10.53 -19.49
C LEU A 12 34.41 -12.01 -19.29
N PRO A 13 34.27 -12.48 -18.04
CA PRO A 13 33.82 -13.84 -17.75
C PRO A 13 32.38 -14.09 -18.24
N ALA A 14 32.08 -15.32 -18.70
CA ALA A 14 30.87 -15.69 -19.45
C ALA A 14 29.52 -15.22 -18.85
N LYS A 15 29.45 -15.03 -17.53
CA LYS A 15 28.26 -14.55 -16.82
C LYS A 15 27.94 -13.06 -17.08
N CYS A 16 28.93 -12.27 -17.50
CA CYS A 16 28.76 -10.84 -17.81
C CYS A 16 28.40 -10.55 -19.27
N GLN A 17 28.61 -11.49 -20.20
CA GLN A 17 28.29 -11.30 -21.63
C GLN A 17 26.79 -11.26 -21.92
N ILE A 18 25.98 -11.94 -21.10
CA ILE A 18 24.52 -11.98 -21.26
C ILE A 18 23.90 -10.58 -21.06
N CYS A 19 24.45 -9.77 -20.15
CA CYS A 19 23.87 -8.46 -19.82
C CYS A 19 24.15 -7.37 -20.88
N CYS A 20 25.26 -7.47 -21.63
CA CYS A 20 25.61 -6.49 -22.65
C CYS A 20 24.77 -6.61 -23.93
N THR A 21 24.35 -7.82 -24.30
CA THR A 21 23.67 -8.07 -25.58
C THR A 21 22.21 -7.59 -25.58
N VAL A 22 21.52 -7.60 -24.43
CA VAL A 22 20.09 -7.25 -24.35
C VAL A 22 19.85 -5.73 -24.40
N LYS A 23 20.82 -4.91 -23.99
CA LYS A 23 20.66 -3.45 -23.86
C LYS A 23 20.76 -2.70 -25.19
N SER A 24 21.19 -3.37 -26.26
CA SER A 24 21.37 -2.78 -27.60
C SER A 24 20.13 -2.91 -28.51
N MET A 25 19.08 -3.66 -28.12
CA MET A 25 17.94 -3.92 -29.00
C MET A 25 16.68 -3.08 -28.72
N PHE A 26 16.58 -2.39 -27.57
CA PHE A 26 15.46 -1.47 -27.31
C PHE A 26 15.87 -0.04 -27.62
N GLY A 27 15.82 0.29 -28.91
CA GLY A 27 15.80 1.67 -29.38
C GLY A 27 14.59 2.40 -28.79
N VAL A 28 14.85 3.40 -27.95
CA VAL A 28 13.85 4.33 -27.42
C VAL A 28 13.28 5.13 -28.59
N GLN A 29 12.13 4.71 -29.09
CA GLN A 29 11.34 5.49 -30.05
C GLN A 29 10.75 6.69 -29.30
N LYS A 30 11.38 7.85 -29.49
CA LYS A 30 10.72 9.15 -29.25
C LYS A 30 9.63 9.33 -30.30
N GLY A 31 8.41 8.94 -29.95
CA GLY A 31 7.20 9.29 -30.68
C GLY A 31 6.67 10.63 -30.20
N ASN A 32 6.73 11.63 -31.07
CA ASN A 32 6.08 12.93 -30.92
C ASN A 32 4.56 12.80 -30.78
N ASN A 33 3.99 13.72 -29.99
CA ASN A 33 2.65 14.30 -30.13
C ASN A 33 1.52 13.37 -30.58
N MET A 34 0.77 12.84 -29.61
CA MET A 34 -0.63 12.45 -29.81
C MET A 34 -1.48 13.22 -28.80
N ALA A 35 -2.09 14.32 -29.26
CA ALA A 35 -3.19 15.06 -28.64
C ALA A 35 -3.53 14.77 -27.16
N ASN A 36 -2.79 15.39 -26.22
CA ASN A 36 -3.22 15.47 -24.82
C ASN A 36 -4.30 16.53 -24.67
N GLY A 37 -5.56 16.11 -24.72
CA GLY A 37 -6.71 16.99 -24.58
C GLY A 37 -7.81 16.38 -23.73
N TRP A 38 -7.51 15.91 -22.51
CA TRP A 38 -8.47 15.78 -21.38
C TRP A 38 -7.93 15.14 -20.08
N ALA A 39 -6.68 14.68 -20.02
CA ALA A 39 -6.10 14.16 -18.77
C ALA A 39 -4.67 14.69 -18.58
N SER A 40 -4.38 15.26 -17.40
CA SER A 40 -3.00 15.38 -16.96
C SER A 40 -2.44 13.97 -16.79
N GLU A 41 -1.24 13.71 -17.31
CA GLU A 41 -0.54 12.41 -17.23
C GLU A 41 -0.32 11.92 -15.77
N GLY A 42 -0.67 12.72 -14.76
CA GLY A 42 -0.61 12.38 -13.33
C GLY A 42 -1.95 12.01 -12.67
N ALA A 43 -3.10 12.16 -13.35
CA ALA A 43 -4.42 11.98 -12.73
C ALA A 43 -4.67 10.56 -12.20
N VAL A 44 -4.09 9.53 -12.84
CA VAL A 44 -4.17 8.13 -12.36
C VAL A 44 -3.29 7.93 -11.11
N GLN A 45 -2.13 8.58 -11.06
CA GLN A 45 -1.25 8.49 -9.90
C GLN A 45 -1.89 9.18 -8.68
N GLU A 46 -2.53 10.32 -8.88
CA GLU A 46 -3.29 11.01 -7.82
C GLU A 46 -4.47 10.17 -7.29
N GLN A 47 -5.11 9.37 -8.14
CA GLN A 47 -6.14 8.40 -7.74
C GLN A 47 -5.59 7.25 -6.89
N ILE A 48 -4.39 6.76 -7.24
CA ILE A 48 -3.70 5.72 -6.45
C ILE A 48 -3.30 6.29 -5.09
N ASP A 49 -2.67 7.47 -5.07
CA ASP A 49 -2.14 8.08 -3.86
C ASP A 49 -3.28 8.44 -2.89
N SER A 50 -4.38 8.99 -3.39
CA SER A 50 -5.59 9.25 -2.57
C SER A 50 -6.16 7.97 -1.96
N THR A 51 -6.28 6.89 -2.74
CA THR A 51 -6.80 5.61 -2.24
C THR A 51 -5.89 4.99 -1.16
N VAL A 52 -4.57 5.12 -1.33
CA VAL A 52 -3.58 4.65 -0.35
C VAL A 52 -3.64 5.49 0.92
N ASN A 53 -3.68 6.82 0.79
CA ASN A 53 -3.73 7.74 1.92
C ASN A 53 -5.01 7.54 2.75
N ASP A 54 -6.18 7.40 2.12
CA ASP A 54 -7.44 7.10 2.81
C ASP A 54 -7.35 5.80 3.63
N GLY A 55 -6.66 4.79 3.10
CA GLY A 55 -6.40 3.54 3.80
C GLY A 55 -5.50 3.72 5.04
N ILE A 56 -4.43 4.50 4.90
CA ILE A 56 -3.49 4.81 5.99
C ILE A 56 -4.20 5.62 7.07
N GLU A 57 -4.96 6.65 6.69
CA GLU A 57 -5.69 7.50 7.63
C GLU A 57 -6.72 6.71 8.43
N ARG A 58 -7.45 5.79 7.79
CA ARG A 58 -8.37 4.89 8.51
C ARG A 58 -7.64 4.06 9.57
N VAL A 59 -6.50 3.48 9.23
CA VAL A 59 -5.73 2.67 10.18
C VAL A 59 -5.22 3.55 11.33
N ARG A 60 -4.71 4.75 11.03
CA ARG A 60 -4.25 5.70 12.05
C ARG A 60 -5.35 6.12 13.01
N GLN A 61 -6.58 6.32 12.51
CA GLN A 61 -7.74 6.64 13.35
C GLN A 61 -8.22 5.43 14.17
N SER A 62 -8.09 4.21 13.66
CA SER A 62 -8.49 2.99 14.39
C SER A 62 -7.51 2.61 15.51
N ILE A 63 -6.26 3.09 15.45
CA ILE A 63 -5.28 2.88 16.52
C ILE A 63 -5.62 3.85 17.65
N GLY A 64 -6.20 3.31 18.73
CA GLY A 64 -6.43 4.06 19.95
C GLY A 64 -5.13 4.64 20.50
N GLN A 65 -5.18 5.88 20.95
CA GLN A 65 -4.07 6.54 21.64
C GLN A 65 -4.48 6.70 23.11
N GLY A 66 -3.68 6.17 24.03
CA GLY A 66 -3.97 6.30 25.46
C GLY A 66 -3.41 5.16 26.32
N GLU A 67 -3.79 5.18 27.59
CA GLU A 67 -3.48 4.12 28.56
C GLU A 67 -4.29 2.85 28.27
N SER A 68 -3.66 1.69 28.39
CA SER A 68 -4.31 0.41 28.16
C SER A 68 -5.10 -0.01 29.39
N ALA A 69 -6.36 -0.43 29.20
CA ALA A 69 -7.19 -0.97 30.28
C ALA A 69 -6.56 -2.25 30.85
N THR A 70 -6.71 -2.44 32.16
CA THR A 70 -6.25 -3.64 32.87
C THR A 70 -7.22 -4.80 32.74
N GLU A 71 -8.50 -4.50 32.57
CA GLU A 71 -9.61 -5.44 32.46
C GLU A 71 -10.39 -5.21 31.17
N CYS A 72 -10.94 -6.28 30.61
CA CYS A 72 -11.78 -6.23 29.43
C CYS A 72 -13.17 -5.72 29.76
N GLU A 73 -13.65 -4.68 29.08
CA GLU A 73 -14.97 -4.08 29.32
C GLU A 73 -16.16 -5.00 28.97
N LEU A 74 -15.95 -6.04 28.17
CA LEU A 74 -17.00 -6.95 27.71
C LEU A 74 -17.14 -8.22 28.56
N CYS A 75 -16.02 -8.80 28.99
CA CYS A 75 -16.01 -10.07 29.72
C CYS A 75 -15.46 -9.97 31.14
N GLY A 76 -14.85 -8.84 31.53
CA GLY A 76 -14.19 -8.67 32.83
C GLY A 76 -12.89 -9.45 33.00
N GLU A 77 -12.39 -10.14 31.96
CA GLU A 77 -11.13 -10.88 32.05
C GLU A 77 -9.92 -9.92 32.09
N PRO A 78 -8.86 -10.26 32.84
CA PRO A 78 -7.65 -9.46 32.88
C PRO A 78 -6.93 -9.49 31.53
N ILE A 79 -6.53 -8.31 31.02
CA ILE A 79 -5.82 -8.20 29.76
C ILE A 79 -4.33 -8.55 29.97
N PRO A 80 -3.77 -9.53 29.22
CA PRO A 80 -2.40 -9.97 29.40
C PRO A 80 -1.40 -8.83 29.17
N ALA A 81 -0.36 -8.78 30.00
CA ALA A 81 0.64 -7.70 29.97
C ALA A 81 1.34 -7.57 28.60
N ALA A 82 1.58 -8.69 27.91
CA ALA A 82 2.15 -8.70 26.57
C ALA A 82 1.34 -7.85 25.57
N ARG A 83 0.00 -7.85 25.69
CA ARG A 83 -0.87 -7.07 24.81
C ARG A 83 -0.87 -5.58 25.18
N ARG A 84 -0.81 -5.27 26.47
CA ARG A 84 -0.72 -3.90 26.98
C ARG A 84 0.60 -3.21 26.59
N GLN A 85 1.69 -3.99 26.46
CA GLN A 85 2.98 -3.49 25.97
C GLN A 85 3.00 -3.29 24.46
N ALA A 86 2.39 -4.20 23.69
CA ALA A 86 2.39 -4.15 22.23
C ALA A 86 1.45 -3.06 21.67
N LEU A 87 0.32 -2.83 22.32
CA LEU A 87 -0.71 -1.88 21.89
C LEU A 87 -1.05 -0.93 23.04
N LYS A 88 -0.88 0.38 22.79
CA LYS A 88 -1.29 1.44 23.71
C LYS A 88 -2.79 1.70 23.50
N GLY A 89 -3.59 1.68 24.57
CA GLY A 89 -5.04 1.94 24.50
C GLY A 89 -5.93 0.72 24.25
N VAL A 90 -5.49 -0.49 24.64
CA VAL A 90 -6.31 -1.72 24.51
C VAL A 90 -7.47 -1.69 25.51
N ARG A 91 -8.70 -1.87 25.04
CA ARG A 91 -9.93 -1.91 25.87
C ARG A 91 -10.56 -3.30 26.03
N TYR A 92 -10.29 -4.20 25.08
CA TYR A 92 -10.89 -5.54 25.04
C TYR A 92 -9.82 -6.63 25.17
N CYS A 93 -10.22 -7.85 25.52
CA CYS A 93 -9.36 -9.03 25.40
C CYS A 93 -9.28 -9.50 23.94
N VAL A 94 -8.39 -10.45 23.64
CA VAL A 94 -8.20 -10.95 22.26
C VAL A 94 -9.44 -11.65 21.73
N THR A 95 -10.10 -12.47 22.55
CA THR A 95 -11.29 -13.24 22.18
C THR A 95 -12.49 -12.34 21.89
N CYS A 96 -12.68 -11.28 22.69
CA CYS A 96 -13.73 -10.29 22.45
C CYS A 96 -13.43 -9.45 21.20
N GLN A 97 -12.17 -9.02 21.01
CA GLN A 97 -11.78 -8.26 19.83
C GLN A 97 -12.04 -9.05 18.54
N GLU A 98 -11.67 -10.33 18.50
CA GLU A 98 -11.90 -11.19 17.33
C GLU A 98 -13.39 -11.32 16.97
N LYS A 99 -14.28 -11.36 17.97
CA LYS A 99 -15.73 -11.41 17.74
C LYS A 99 -16.23 -10.11 17.12
N ILE A 100 -15.77 -8.96 17.62
CA ILE A 100 -16.14 -7.64 17.10
C ILE A 100 -15.62 -7.48 15.67
N ASP A 101 -14.36 -7.82 15.43
CA ASP A 101 -13.73 -7.66 14.10
C ASP A 101 -14.43 -8.53 13.05
N LYS A 102 -14.86 -9.75 13.43
CA LYS A 102 -15.70 -10.60 12.57
C LYS A 102 -17.03 -9.91 12.23
N GLN A 103 -17.75 -9.38 13.22
CA GLN A 103 -19.01 -8.67 12.99
C GLN A 103 -18.84 -7.41 12.14
N GLN A 104 -17.77 -6.64 12.35
CA GLN A 104 -17.45 -5.46 11.57
C GLN A 104 -17.14 -5.80 10.10
N LYS A 105 -16.43 -6.90 9.85
CA LYS A 105 -16.13 -7.37 8.50
C LYS A 105 -17.42 -7.71 7.74
N GLU A 106 -18.35 -8.42 8.37
CA GLU A 106 -19.67 -8.74 7.79
C GLU A 106 -20.52 -7.49 7.53
N THR A 107 -20.38 -6.44 8.34
CA THR A 107 -21.15 -5.20 8.15
C THR A 107 -20.56 -4.31 7.03
N SER A 108 -19.30 -4.53 6.65
CA SER A 108 -18.58 -3.70 5.67
C SER A 108 -18.91 -3.99 4.19
N LEU A 109 -20.03 -4.63 3.90
CA LEU A 109 -20.46 -5.04 2.55
C LEU A 109 -20.80 -3.87 1.62
N TYR A 110 -20.95 -2.66 2.15
CA TYR A 110 -21.21 -1.47 1.35
C TYR A 110 -19.92 -0.94 0.71
N ASN A 111 -19.85 -1.02 -0.62
CA ASN A 111 -18.76 -0.44 -1.40
C ASN A 111 -18.86 1.09 -1.39
N ARG A 112 -18.32 1.76 -0.36
CA ARG A 112 -18.31 3.24 -0.25
C ARG A 112 -17.62 3.98 -1.41
N ARG A 113 -16.90 3.27 -2.27
CA ARG A 113 -16.23 3.82 -3.46
C ARG A 113 -17.08 3.74 -4.73
N GLY A 114 -18.21 3.01 -4.67
CA GLY A 114 -19.17 2.94 -5.77
C GLY A 114 -19.83 4.30 -6.03
N SER A 115 -20.35 4.50 -7.24
CA SER A 115 -21.12 5.71 -7.53
C SER A 115 -22.38 5.73 -6.65
N LYS A 116 -22.81 6.93 -6.24
CA LYS A 116 -24.03 7.13 -5.45
C LYS A 116 -25.25 6.45 -6.10
N ASP A 117 -25.34 6.48 -7.43
CA ASP A 117 -26.44 5.89 -8.20
C ASP A 117 -26.40 4.35 -8.24
N SER A 118 -25.25 3.73 -7.95
CA SER A 118 -25.10 2.27 -7.82
C SER A 118 -25.39 1.74 -6.41
N GLN A 119 -25.50 2.65 -5.42
CA GLN A 119 -25.67 2.31 -4.00
C GLN A 119 -27.10 2.53 -3.49
N LEU A 120 -27.91 3.37 -4.15
CA LEU A 120 -29.25 3.80 -3.69
C LEU A 120 -30.42 3.18 -4.47
N ARG A 121 -30.19 2.09 -5.21
CA ARG A 121 -31.26 1.37 -5.92
C ARG A 121 -31.90 0.30 -5.05
#